data_AF-A0A399SSM3-F1
#
_entry.id   AF-A0A399SSM3-F1
#
_cell.length_a   1.000
_cell.length_b   1.000
_cell.length_c   1.000
_cell.angle_alpha   90.00
_cell.angle_beta   90.00
_cell.angle_gamma   90.00
#
_symmetry.space_group_name_H-M   'P 1'
#
loop_
_entity.id
_entity.type
_entity.pdbx_description
1 polymer ?
#
loop_
_entity_poly.entity_id
_entity_poly.type
_entity_poly.pdbx_seq_one_letter_code
_entity_poly.pdbx_strand_id
1 'polypeptide(L)'
;MKNYQVKYSKGHLVDTSTGRRIFLKRGGTFSILGDDDQFEEKDELHLNIIPLDSKKKLLQLQKKYFSHELVKIADAGQKFVYRIGLSKVTSEERNTEFLFHALILEDLYIRSKNLEDWSLCDCFCETSECLYGEIQMFEPVVGNSLNNLFSNMIAFYFAMQRSGACNAFDTFFFSNDSHYTLTQVKSGFLTSLNRRRGEIIKQFKSKE
;
A
#
# COMPACT_ATOMS: atom_id res chain seq x y z
N MET A 1 -30.36 23.17 -10.98
CA MET A 1 -28.96 23.10 -10.51
C MET A 1 -28.82 23.92 -9.25
N LYS A 2 -28.01 23.47 -8.28
CA LYS A 2 -27.69 24.23 -7.07
C LYS A 2 -26.21 24.58 -7.11
N ASN A 3 -25.88 25.86 -6.96
CA ASN A 3 -24.51 26.34 -6.95
C ASN A 3 -24.10 26.64 -5.50
N TYR A 4 -22.85 26.33 -5.16
CA TYR A 4 -22.27 26.63 -3.86
C TYR A 4 -21.05 27.53 -4.08
N GLN A 5 -20.93 28.60 -3.29
CA GLN A 5 -19.67 29.32 -3.15
C GLN A 5 -18.91 28.65 -2.01
N VAL A 6 -17.71 28.14 -2.29
CA VAL A 6 -17.00 27.27 -1.36
C VAL A 6 -15.62 27.80 -1.03
N LYS A 7 -15.21 27.58 0.22
CA LYS A 7 -13.81 27.66 0.65
C LYS A 7 -13.34 26.25 0.97
N TYR A 8 -12.26 25.81 0.32
CA TYR A 8 -11.59 24.57 0.70
C TYR A 8 -10.64 24.84 1.88
N SER A 9 -10.81 24.11 2.97
CA SER A 9 -9.99 24.28 4.18
C SER A 9 -9.85 22.96 4.90
N LYS A 10 -8.60 22.53 5.13
CA LYS A 10 -8.26 21.29 5.86
C LYS A 10 -9.00 20.05 5.33
N GLY A 11 -9.08 19.89 4.01
CA GLY A 11 -9.75 18.74 3.40
C GLY A 11 -11.28 18.84 3.34
N HIS A 12 -11.86 20.02 3.59
CA HIS A 12 -13.32 20.21 3.64
C HIS A 12 -13.77 21.33 2.72
N LEU A 13 -14.87 21.08 1.99
CA LEU A 13 -15.63 22.11 1.27
C LEU A 13 -16.59 22.77 2.26
N VAL A 14 -16.43 24.07 2.48
CA VAL A 14 -17.30 24.87 3.36
C VAL A 14 -18.02 25.91 2.54
N ASP A 15 -19.36 25.92 2.61
CA ASP A 15 -20.19 26.95 2.00
C ASP A 15 -19.92 28.30 2.67
N THR A 16 -19.47 29.29 1.91
CA THR A 16 -19.11 30.61 2.43
C THR A 16 -20.32 31.39 2.96
N SER A 17 -21.52 31.10 2.42
CA SER A 17 -22.75 31.80 2.80
C SER A 17 -23.34 31.31 4.11
N THR A 18 -23.23 30.00 4.38
CA THR A 18 -23.83 29.36 5.56
C THR A 18 -22.82 28.94 6.62
N GLY A 19 -21.53 28.90 6.29
CA GLY A 19 -20.47 28.33 7.13
C GLY A 19 -20.58 26.82 7.31
N ARG A 20 -21.47 26.14 6.58
CA ARG A 20 -21.71 24.70 6.73
C ARG A 20 -20.82 23.90 5.82
N ARG A 21 -20.37 22.74 6.31
CA ARG A 21 -19.65 21.76 5.49
C ARG A 21 -20.57 21.15 4.45
N ILE A 22 -20.08 21.08 3.22
CA ILE A 22 -20.72 20.38 2.12
C ILE A 22 -20.15 18.96 2.07
N PHE A 23 -21.05 17.98 1.95
CA PHE A 23 -20.70 16.60 1.69
C PHE A 23 -21.13 16.28 0.26
N LEU A 24 -20.17 15.95 -0.59
CA LEU A 24 -20.46 15.43 -1.93
C LEU A 24 -21.06 14.04 -1.77
N LYS A 25 -22.14 13.78 -2.51
CA LYS A 25 -22.70 12.43 -2.61
C LYS A 25 -21.70 11.57 -3.39
N ARG A 26 -21.37 10.40 -2.85
CA ARG A 26 -20.52 9.41 -3.52
C ARG A 26 -21.14 9.02 -4.87
N GLY A 27 -20.30 8.76 -5.87
CA GLY A 27 -20.72 8.45 -7.24
C GLY A 27 -21.30 9.64 -8.04
N GLY A 28 -21.46 10.82 -7.42
CA GLY A 28 -21.88 12.02 -8.13
C GLY A 28 -20.76 12.58 -9.02
N THR A 29 -21.14 13.08 -10.20
CA THR A 29 -20.25 13.89 -11.05
C THR A 29 -20.48 15.36 -10.75
N PHE A 30 -19.41 16.12 -10.56
CA PHE A 30 -19.45 17.55 -10.24
C PHE A 30 -18.49 18.30 -11.14
N SER A 31 -18.85 19.53 -11.49
CA SER A 31 -17.93 20.48 -12.13
C SER A 31 -17.37 21.42 -11.07
N ILE A 32 -16.05 21.55 -11.02
CA ILE A 32 -15.36 22.51 -10.15
C ILE A 32 -14.76 23.59 -11.07
N LEU A 33 -14.99 24.85 -10.71
CA LEU A 33 -14.52 26.02 -11.45
C LEU A 33 -13.69 26.87 -10.48
N GLY A 34 -12.54 27.34 -10.94
CA GLY A 34 -11.60 28.15 -10.16
C GLY A 34 -10.53 28.74 -11.09
N ASP A 35 -9.71 29.61 -10.54
CA ASP A 35 -8.53 30.14 -11.24
C ASP A 35 -7.40 29.09 -11.24
N ASP A 36 -6.48 29.16 -12.20
CA ASP A 36 -5.39 28.17 -12.37
C ASP A 36 -4.53 28.00 -11.11
N ASP A 37 -4.33 29.06 -10.33
CA ASP A 37 -3.54 29.06 -9.10
C ASP A 37 -4.27 28.47 -7.88
N GLN A 38 -5.55 28.12 -8.04
CA GLN A 38 -6.38 27.52 -6.99
C GLN A 38 -6.45 25.99 -7.08
N PHE A 39 -5.85 25.40 -8.12
CA PHE A 39 -5.77 23.96 -8.30
C PHE A 39 -4.33 23.49 -8.09
N GLU A 40 -4.17 22.54 -7.17
CA GLU A 40 -2.94 21.78 -7.03
C GLU A 40 -3.16 20.39 -7.62
N GLU A 41 -2.54 20.12 -8.77
CA GLU A 41 -2.58 18.80 -9.42
C GLU A 41 -1.47 17.86 -8.90
N LYS A 42 -0.56 18.39 -8.10
CA LYS A 42 0.50 17.58 -7.48
C LYS A 42 -0.04 16.93 -6.22
N ASP A 43 -0.10 15.60 -6.27
CA ASP A 43 -0.33 14.82 -5.08
C ASP A 43 0.93 14.80 -4.20
N GLU A 44 0.82 15.26 -2.95
CA GLU A 44 1.91 15.20 -1.97
C GLU A 44 2.35 13.76 -1.67
N LEU A 45 1.48 12.79 -1.91
CA LEU A 45 1.77 11.36 -1.74
C LEU A 45 2.49 10.77 -2.96
N HIS A 46 2.56 11.49 -4.08
CA HIS A 46 3.35 11.07 -5.23
C HIS A 46 4.84 11.24 -4.92
N LEU A 47 5.47 10.12 -4.57
CA LEU A 47 6.91 10.07 -4.37
C LEU A 47 7.59 10.00 -5.75
N ASN A 48 8.41 11.02 -6.09
CA ASN A 48 9.34 10.93 -7.22
C ASN A 48 10.46 9.94 -6.87
N ILE A 49 10.21 8.66 -7.15
CA ILE A 49 11.08 7.56 -6.76
C ILE A 49 11.98 7.14 -7.92
N ILE A 50 13.26 6.97 -7.62
CA ILE A 50 14.20 6.26 -8.50
C ILE A 50 14.59 4.97 -7.76
N PRO A 51 14.08 3.79 -8.15
CA PRO A 51 14.44 2.53 -7.52
C PRO A 51 15.95 2.27 -7.62
N LEU A 52 16.54 1.83 -6.52
CA LEU A 52 17.92 1.40 -6.46
C LEU A 52 18.07 -0.01 -7.05
N ASP A 53 19.12 -0.19 -7.85
CA ASP A 53 19.57 -1.52 -8.23
C ASP A 53 20.01 -2.34 -7.00
N SER A 54 20.02 -3.67 -7.14
CA SER A 54 20.34 -4.61 -6.06
C SER A 54 21.65 -4.30 -5.33
N LYS A 55 22.70 -3.88 -6.05
CA LYS A 55 24.01 -3.59 -5.45
C LYS A 55 23.96 -2.32 -4.62
N LYS A 56 23.37 -1.24 -5.15
CA LYS A 56 23.20 0.01 -4.42
C LYS A 56 22.30 -0.17 -3.21
N LYS A 57 21.22 -0.93 -3.35
CA LYS A 57 20.29 -1.24 -2.25
C LYS A 57 20.98 -1.96 -1.11
N LEU A 58 21.73 -3.03 -1.41
CA LEU A 58 22.48 -3.77 -0.41
C LEU A 58 23.51 -2.89 0.31
N LEU A 59 24.28 -2.10 -0.44
CA LEU A 59 25.28 -1.18 0.14
C LEU A 59 24.63 -0.13 1.05
N GLN A 60 23.47 0.40 0.66
CA GLN A 60 22.70 1.33 1.49
C GLN A 60 22.27 0.67 2.80
N LEU A 61 21.73 -0.54 2.74
CA LEU A 61 21.26 -1.27 3.91
C LEU A 61 22.41 -1.68 4.83
N GLN A 62 23.55 -2.13 4.29
CA GLN A 62 24.74 -2.45 5.08
C GLN A 62 25.28 -1.24 5.84
N LYS A 63 25.26 -0.05 5.22
CA LYS A 63 25.63 1.20 5.90
C LYS A 63 24.62 1.57 7.01
N LYS A 64 23.32 1.44 6.72
CA LYS A 64 22.23 1.79 7.66
C LYS A 64 22.15 0.82 8.85
N TYR A 65 22.42 -0.45 8.60
CA TYR A 65 22.23 -1.56 9.56
C TYR A 65 23.51 -2.37 9.75
N PHE A 66 24.66 -1.69 9.93
CA PHE A 66 26.00 -2.30 10.03
C PHE A 66 26.12 -3.49 11.00
N SER A 67 25.38 -3.47 12.12
CA SER A 67 25.41 -4.52 13.15
C SER A 67 24.30 -5.57 13.02
N HIS A 68 23.63 -5.62 11.87
CA HIS A 68 22.55 -6.56 11.62
C HIS A 68 22.94 -7.51 10.51
N GLU A 69 22.49 -8.75 10.64
CA GLU A 69 22.39 -9.66 9.51
C GLU A 69 21.34 -9.16 8.54
N LEU A 70 21.66 -9.22 7.25
CA LEU A 70 20.79 -8.80 6.15
C LEU A 70 20.58 -9.98 5.21
N VAL A 71 19.31 -10.33 4.97
CA VAL A 71 18.95 -11.42 4.07
C VAL A 71 17.93 -10.91 3.06
N LYS A 72 18.21 -11.10 1.78
CA LYS A 72 17.26 -10.79 0.71
C LYS A 72 16.10 -11.79 0.79
N ILE A 73 14.88 -11.28 0.81
CA ILE A 73 13.66 -12.08 0.88
C ILE A 73 12.84 -12.04 -0.42
N ALA A 74 13.00 -10.99 -1.24
CA ALA A 74 12.43 -10.93 -2.58
C ALA A 74 13.28 -10.05 -3.51
N ASP A 75 13.23 -10.33 -4.81
CA ASP A 75 13.92 -9.56 -5.85
C ASP A 75 13.07 -8.38 -6.34
N ALA A 76 13.73 -7.37 -6.90
CA ALA A 76 13.04 -6.36 -7.70
C ALA A 76 12.24 -7.01 -8.84
N GLY A 77 11.04 -6.49 -9.10
CA GLY A 77 10.08 -7.06 -10.05
C GLY A 77 9.22 -8.19 -9.47
N GLN A 78 9.53 -8.69 -8.26
CA GLN A 78 8.69 -9.71 -7.62
C GLN A 78 7.30 -9.14 -7.33
N LYS A 79 6.27 -9.92 -7.67
CA LYS A 79 4.89 -9.59 -7.36
C LYS A 79 4.43 -10.25 -6.07
N PHE A 80 3.60 -9.51 -5.36
CA PHE A 80 2.83 -9.94 -4.19
C PHE A 80 1.35 -9.72 -4.46
N VAL A 81 0.53 -10.35 -3.64
CA VAL A 81 -0.89 -10.01 -3.49
C VAL A 81 -1.21 -9.74 -2.03
N TYR A 82 -2.18 -8.87 -1.79
CA TYR A 82 -2.66 -8.56 -0.44
C TYR A 82 -4.13 -8.18 -0.46
N ARG A 83 -4.81 -8.45 0.67
CA ARG A 83 -6.25 -8.26 0.82
C ARG A 83 -6.55 -7.03 1.66
N ILE A 84 -7.53 -6.25 1.22
CA ILE A 84 -8.15 -5.20 2.01
C ILE A 84 -9.62 -5.59 2.27
N GLY A 85 -9.96 -5.94 3.52
CA GLY A 85 -11.34 -6.03 3.98
C GLY A 85 -11.81 -4.73 4.63
N LEU A 86 -13.07 -4.34 4.44
CA LEU A 86 -13.65 -3.14 5.04
C LEU A 86 -14.21 -3.41 6.43
N SER A 87 -14.01 -2.47 7.36
CA SER A 87 -14.58 -2.56 8.71
C SER A 87 -15.97 -1.91 8.81
N LYS A 88 -16.31 -1.05 7.85
CA LYS A 88 -17.61 -0.38 7.75
C LYS A 88 -18.13 -0.59 6.33
N VAL A 89 -19.31 -1.18 6.21
CA VAL A 89 -19.97 -1.37 4.91
C VAL A 89 -20.86 -0.16 4.65
N THR A 90 -20.72 0.46 3.49
CA THR A 90 -21.64 1.51 3.05
C THR A 90 -22.70 0.94 2.10
N SER A 91 -23.82 1.64 1.93
CA SER A 91 -24.94 1.22 1.07
C SER A 91 -24.57 1.06 -0.41
N GLU A 92 -23.41 1.58 -0.83
CA GLU A 92 -22.93 1.56 -2.22
C GLU A 92 -21.92 0.44 -2.50
N GLU A 93 -21.33 -0.15 -1.45
CA GLU A 93 -20.28 -1.15 -1.60
C GLU A 93 -20.89 -2.55 -1.66
N ARG A 94 -20.91 -3.14 -2.85
CA ARG A 94 -21.28 -4.55 -3.04
C ARG A 94 -20.23 -5.51 -2.49
N ASN A 95 -18.95 -5.10 -2.53
CA ASN A 95 -17.81 -5.90 -2.09
C ASN A 95 -17.33 -5.44 -0.72
N THR A 96 -17.20 -6.38 0.23
CA THR A 96 -16.63 -6.12 1.56
C THR A 96 -15.11 -6.37 1.61
N GLU A 97 -14.57 -6.93 0.53
CA GLU A 97 -13.17 -7.32 0.41
C GLU A 97 -12.65 -7.06 -0.99
N PHE A 98 -11.39 -6.68 -1.03
CA PHE A 98 -10.65 -6.36 -2.25
C PHE A 98 -9.32 -7.09 -2.25
N LEU A 99 -8.86 -7.49 -3.43
CA LEU A 99 -7.56 -8.10 -3.64
C LEU A 99 -6.76 -7.22 -4.59
N PHE A 100 -5.52 -6.93 -4.22
CA PHE A 100 -4.64 -6.08 -5.00
C PHE A 100 -3.33 -6.80 -5.28
N HIS A 101 -2.68 -6.45 -6.39
CA HIS A 101 -1.28 -6.79 -6.57
C HIS A 101 -0.39 -5.78 -5.85
N ALA A 102 0.82 -6.17 -5.47
CA ALA A 102 1.90 -5.26 -5.14
C ALA A 102 3.15 -5.66 -5.93
N LEU A 103 3.72 -4.73 -6.70
CA LEU A 103 4.98 -4.90 -7.40
C LEU A 103 6.12 -4.31 -6.57
N ILE A 104 7.15 -5.10 -6.34
CA ILE A 104 8.39 -4.63 -5.71
C ILE A 104 9.26 -3.95 -6.75
N LEU A 105 9.72 -2.74 -6.48
CA LEU A 105 10.57 -1.97 -7.39
C LEU A 105 12.07 -2.08 -7.04
N GLU A 106 12.39 -2.51 -5.81
CA GLU A 106 13.76 -2.72 -5.32
C GLU A 106 13.86 -4.03 -4.53
N ASP A 107 15.02 -4.71 -4.55
CA ASP A 107 15.23 -5.89 -3.71
C ASP A 107 14.78 -5.66 -2.26
N LEU A 108 13.94 -6.57 -1.76
CA LEU A 108 13.39 -6.53 -0.41
C LEU A 108 14.26 -7.38 0.52
N TYR A 109 14.61 -6.82 1.67
CA TYR A 109 15.45 -7.46 2.68
C TYR A 109 14.74 -7.57 4.02
N ILE A 110 15.12 -8.57 4.81
CA ILE A 110 14.88 -8.63 6.25
C ILE A 110 16.20 -8.47 7.00
N ARG A 111 16.11 -7.95 8.22
CA ARG A 111 17.26 -7.73 9.10
C ARG A 111 17.05 -8.28 10.50
N SER A 112 18.12 -8.71 11.16
CA SER A 112 18.11 -9.12 12.56
C SER A 112 19.43 -8.79 13.26
N LYS A 113 19.37 -8.46 14.56
CA LYS A 113 20.54 -8.22 15.40
C LYS A 113 20.93 -9.44 16.25
N ASN A 114 19.95 -10.30 16.56
CA ASN A 114 20.08 -11.43 17.47
C ASN A 114 19.72 -12.78 16.80
N LEU A 115 19.45 -12.79 15.50
CA LEU A 115 18.97 -13.95 14.73
C LEU A 115 17.59 -14.50 15.15
N GLU A 116 16.96 -13.91 16.17
CA GLU A 116 15.62 -14.27 16.65
C GLU A 116 14.57 -13.31 16.11
N ASP A 117 14.83 -12.02 16.21
CA ASP A 117 13.89 -10.95 15.84
C ASP A 117 14.22 -10.41 14.44
N TRP A 118 13.35 -10.71 13.48
CA TRP A 118 13.53 -10.32 12.08
C TRP A 118 12.49 -9.30 11.65
N SER A 119 12.98 -8.16 11.16
CA SER A 119 12.18 -7.03 10.67
C SER A 119 12.38 -6.79 9.17
N LEU A 120 11.35 -6.33 8.47
CA LEU A 120 11.47 -5.89 7.08
C LEU A 120 12.28 -4.60 7.00
N CYS A 121 13.08 -4.49 5.94
CA CYS A 121 13.69 -3.24 5.53
C CYS A 121 12.76 -2.47 4.58
N ASP A 122 12.99 -1.17 4.45
CA ASP A 122 12.28 -0.30 3.51
C ASP A 122 12.53 -0.75 2.07
N CYS A 123 11.51 -0.68 1.21
CA CYS A 123 11.59 -0.99 -0.22
C CYS A 123 10.57 -0.14 -0.98
N PHE A 124 10.94 0.34 -2.17
CA PHE A 124 9.94 0.93 -3.04
C PHE A 124 9.06 -0.15 -3.66
N CYS A 125 7.75 0.10 -3.65
CA CYS A 125 6.74 -0.81 -4.14
C CYS A 125 5.50 -0.03 -4.59
N GLU A 126 4.68 -0.65 -5.43
CA GLU A 126 3.48 -0.02 -5.96
C GLU A 126 2.33 -1.01 -6.15
N THR A 127 1.11 -0.47 -6.23
CA THR A 127 -0.11 -1.16 -6.63
C THR A 127 -0.78 -0.36 -7.73
N SER A 128 -0.98 -0.98 -8.90
CA SER A 128 -1.66 -0.37 -10.05
C SER A 128 -2.90 -1.12 -10.50
N GLU A 129 -3.24 -2.25 -9.89
CA GLU A 129 -4.41 -3.06 -10.28
C GLU A 129 -5.14 -3.66 -9.07
N CYS A 130 -6.47 -3.63 -9.16
CA CYS A 130 -7.38 -4.37 -8.32
C CYS A 130 -7.72 -5.71 -9.00
N LEU A 131 -7.29 -6.82 -8.41
CA LEU A 131 -7.52 -8.19 -8.91
C LEU A 131 -8.90 -8.72 -8.55
N TYR A 132 -9.47 -8.24 -7.43
CA TYR A 132 -10.81 -8.61 -6.98
C TYR A 132 -11.47 -7.44 -6.28
N GLY A 133 -12.75 -7.27 -6.55
CA GLY A 133 -13.56 -6.18 -6.03
C GLY A 133 -13.65 -5.06 -7.05
N GLU A 134 -14.83 -4.47 -7.17
CA GLU A 134 -15.17 -3.45 -8.16
C GLU A 134 -14.56 -2.09 -7.78
N ILE A 135 -13.24 -1.95 -7.92
CA ILE A 135 -12.52 -0.67 -7.80
C ILE A 135 -11.75 -0.41 -9.09
N GLN A 136 -12.07 0.71 -9.72
CA GLN A 136 -11.26 1.25 -10.80
C GLN A 136 -10.12 2.07 -10.19
N MET A 137 -8.89 1.60 -10.38
CA MET A 137 -7.71 2.39 -10.01
C MET A 137 -7.44 3.42 -11.09
N PHE A 138 -7.37 4.69 -10.70
CA PHE A 138 -7.10 5.79 -11.63
C PHE A 138 -5.61 6.08 -11.76
N GLU A 139 -4.86 5.84 -10.68
CA GLU A 139 -3.42 5.98 -10.62
C GLU A 139 -2.79 4.87 -9.76
N PRO A 140 -1.52 4.50 -10.03
CA PRO A 140 -0.76 3.64 -9.14
C PRO A 140 -0.57 4.28 -7.78
N VAL A 141 -0.72 3.49 -6.73
CA VAL A 141 -0.34 3.92 -5.37
C VAL A 141 1.04 3.39 -5.07
N VAL A 142 1.95 4.28 -4.71
CA VAL A 142 3.33 3.97 -4.37
C VAL A 142 3.53 3.93 -2.85
N GLY A 143 4.55 3.18 -2.40
CA GLY A 143 4.95 3.12 -1.01
C GLY A 143 6.46 2.91 -0.86
N ASN A 144 7.02 3.45 0.23
CA ASN A 144 8.44 3.28 0.61
C ASN A 144 8.71 2.04 1.47
N SER A 145 7.65 1.29 1.77
CA SER A 145 7.66 -0.03 2.38
C SER A 145 6.30 -0.68 2.09
N LEU A 146 6.19 -2.00 2.24
CA LEU A 146 4.92 -2.70 2.10
C LEU A 146 3.84 -2.21 3.09
N ASN A 147 4.24 -1.86 4.31
CA ASN A 147 3.33 -1.27 5.30
C ASN A 147 2.83 0.12 4.85
N ASN A 148 3.73 0.94 4.31
CA ASN A 148 3.38 2.26 3.80
C ASN A 148 2.49 2.16 2.54
N LEU A 149 2.78 1.24 1.62
CA LEU A 149 1.92 0.97 0.46
C LEU A 149 0.49 0.63 0.88
N PHE A 150 0.34 -0.27 1.86
CA PHE A 150 -0.97 -0.60 2.42
C PHE A 150 -1.67 0.63 3.01
N SER A 151 -0.95 1.41 3.83
CA SER A 151 -1.49 2.63 4.44
C SER A 151 -1.93 3.66 3.41
N ASN A 152 -1.12 3.86 2.36
CA ASN A 152 -1.43 4.78 1.27
C ASN A 152 -2.68 4.29 0.54
N MET A 153 -2.78 3.00 0.20
CA MET A 153 -3.99 2.44 -0.41
C MET A 153 -5.26 2.69 0.42
N ILE A 154 -5.16 2.59 1.75
CA ILE A 154 -6.29 2.95 2.63
C ILE A 154 -6.60 4.45 2.55
N ALA A 155 -5.59 5.32 2.59
CA ALA A 155 -5.78 6.76 2.51
C ALA A 155 -6.43 7.19 1.18
N PHE A 156 -6.00 6.60 0.07
CA PHE A 156 -6.48 6.91 -1.27
C PHE A 156 -7.88 6.35 -1.56
N TYR A 157 -8.05 5.03 -1.46
CA TYR A 157 -9.25 4.35 -1.96
C TYR A 157 -10.26 4.02 -0.86
N PHE A 158 -9.85 4.03 0.41
CA PHE A 158 -10.66 3.54 1.53
C PHE A 158 -10.67 4.50 2.73
N ALA A 159 -10.55 5.80 2.45
CA ALA A 159 -10.43 6.83 3.48
C ALA A 159 -11.56 6.72 4.51
N MET A 160 -11.20 6.67 5.80
CA MET A 160 -12.12 6.54 6.95
C MET A 160 -12.91 5.22 7.03
N GLN A 161 -12.64 4.25 6.15
CA GLN A 161 -13.34 2.96 6.16
C GLN A 161 -12.63 1.90 7.02
N ARG A 162 -11.33 2.09 7.28
CA ARG A 162 -10.50 1.24 8.15
C ARG A 162 -9.19 1.91 8.54
N SER A 163 -8.45 1.26 9.45
CA SER A 163 -7.07 1.64 9.78
C SER A 163 -6.10 1.28 8.65
N GLY A 164 -5.12 2.15 8.41
CA GLY A 164 -3.99 1.95 7.50
C GLY A 164 -2.83 1.16 8.11
N ALA A 165 -2.89 0.82 9.41
CA ALA A 165 -1.87 -0.03 10.03
C ALA A 165 -2.00 -1.48 9.53
N CYS A 166 -0.88 -2.09 9.13
CA CYS A 166 -0.80 -3.50 8.82
C CYS A 166 0.54 -4.10 9.26
N ASN A 167 0.58 -5.43 9.37
CA ASN A 167 1.82 -6.19 9.45
C ASN A 167 2.10 -6.82 8.08
N ALA A 168 3.09 -6.30 7.35
CA ALA A 168 3.41 -6.79 6.02
C ALA A 168 3.69 -8.30 5.97
N PHE A 169 4.29 -8.88 7.03
CA PHE A 169 4.58 -10.32 7.06
C PHE A 169 3.32 -11.18 6.92
N ASP A 170 2.22 -10.76 7.53
CA ASP A 170 0.95 -11.50 7.53
C ASP A 170 -0.01 -11.04 6.43
N THR A 171 0.30 -9.90 5.80
CA THR A 171 -0.59 -9.23 4.85
C THR A 171 -0.24 -9.54 3.39
N PHE A 172 1.04 -9.70 3.08
CA PHE A 172 1.52 -9.89 1.70
C PHE A 172 1.95 -11.32 1.43
N PHE A 173 1.53 -11.82 0.27
CA PHE A 173 1.75 -13.19 -0.19
C PHE A 173 2.45 -13.18 -1.55
N PHE A 174 3.43 -14.06 -1.74
CA PHE A 174 4.13 -14.20 -3.02
C PHE A 174 3.16 -14.63 -4.12
N SER A 175 3.33 -14.01 -5.29
CA SER A 175 2.52 -14.22 -6.48
C SER A 175 3.41 -14.67 -7.64
N ASN A 176 3.02 -15.76 -8.30
CA ASN A 176 3.72 -16.37 -9.44
C ASN A 176 2.98 -16.05 -10.76
N ASP A 177 2.44 -14.84 -10.90
CA ASP A 177 1.71 -14.35 -12.09
C ASP A 177 0.38 -15.05 -12.44
N SER A 178 -0.11 -15.93 -11.58
CA SER A 178 -1.44 -16.55 -11.77
C SER A 178 -2.54 -15.55 -11.38
N HIS A 179 -3.70 -15.57 -12.07
CA HIS A 179 -4.90 -14.89 -11.56
C HIS A 179 -5.28 -15.50 -10.21
N TYR A 180 -5.00 -14.79 -9.12
CA TYR A 180 -5.31 -15.24 -7.77
C TYR A 180 -6.71 -14.79 -7.34
N THR A 181 -7.40 -15.69 -6.66
CA THR A 181 -8.71 -15.44 -6.06
C THR A 181 -8.59 -15.19 -4.56
N LEU A 182 -9.57 -14.50 -3.98
CA LEU A 182 -9.65 -14.34 -2.51
C LEU A 182 -9.61 -15.69 -1.78
N THR A 183 -10.22 -16.72 -2.35
CA THR A 183 -10.27 -18.06 -1.76
C THR A 183 -8.87 -18.66 -1.60
N GLN A 184 -8.00 -18.52 -2.60
CA GLN A 184 -6.63 -19.04 -2.55
C GLN A 184 -5.77 -18.31 -1.50
N VAL A 185 -5.97 -17.00 -1.34
CA VAL A 185 -5.30 -16.23 -0.28
C VAL A 185 -5.78 -16.69 1.10
N LYS A 186 -7.09 -16.86 1.28
CA LYS A 186 -7.69 -17.28 2.55
C LYS A 186 -7.38 -18.73 2.93
N SER A 187 -7.24 -19.62 1.96
CA SER A 187 -6.92 -21.03 2.20
C SER A 187 -5.46 -21.27 2.57
N GLY A 188 -4.62 -20.22 2.57
CA GLY A 188 -3.18 -20.34 2.82
C GLY A 188 -2.43 -21.06 1.69
N PHE A 189 -3.01 -21.09 0.48
CA PHE A 189 -2.37 -21.71 -0.68
C PHE A 189 -1.09 -20.96 -1.08
N LEU A 190 -1.08 -19.65 -0.90
CA LEU A 190 0.07 -18.80 -1.20
C LEU A 190 1.06 -18.74 -0.03
N THR A 191 2.34 -18.65 -0.37
CA THR A 191 3.39 -18.42 0.61
C THR A 191 3.32 -16.98 1.09
N SER A 192 3.05 -16.78 2.38
CA SER A 192 3.16 -15.45 3.00
C SER A 192 4.61 -15.04 3.20
N LEU A 193 4.86 -13.73 3.29
CA LEU A 193 6.16 -13.21 3.73
C LEU A 193 6.57 -13.78 5.09
N ASN A 194 5.63 -13.97 6.01
CA ASN A 194 5.92 -14.58 7.31
C ASN A 194 6.43 -16.02 7.18
N ARG A 195 5.81 -16.82 6.30
CA ARG A 195 6.27 -18.19 6.03
C ARG A 195 7.69 -18.20 5.48
N ARG A 196 7.98 -17.33 4.50
CA ARG A 196 9.31 -17.20 3.93
C ARG A 196 10.35 -16.73 4.96
N ARG A 197 10.00 -15.79 5.83
CA ARG A 197 10.82 -15.39 6.98
C ARG A 197 11.14 -16.58 7.88
N GLY A 198 10.14 -17.40 8.20
CA GLY A 198 10.33 -18.60 9.03
C GLY A 198 11.29 -19.63 8.42
N GLU A 199 11.28 -19.80 7.10
CA GLU A 199 12.24 -20.65 6.38
C GLU A 199 13.68 -20.14 6.53
N ILE A 200 13.88 -18.83 6.40
CA ILE A 200 15.19 -18.20 6.58
C ILE A 200 15.68 -18.40 8.01
N ILE A 201 14.84 -18.13 9.02
CA ILE A 201 15.21 -18.30 10.44
C ILE A 201 15.66 -19.73 10.72
N LYS A 202 14.95 -20.74 10.19
CA LYS A 202 15.32 -22.15 10.35
C LYS A 202 16.70 -22.46 9.77
N GLN A 203 17.07 -21.86 8.63
CA GLN A 203 18.38 -22.06 8.01
C GLN A 203 19.54 -21.53 8.87
N PHE A 204 19.31 -20.46 9.64
CA PHE A 204 20.32 -19.96 10.58
C PHE A 204 20.43 -20.86 11.80
N LYS A 205 19.30 -21.31 12.36
CA LYS A 205 19.30 -22.24 13.51
C LYS A 205 19.91 -23.61 13.21
N SER A 206 19.87 -24.07 11.97
CA SER A 206 20.49 -25.34 11.56
C SER A 206 22.01 -25.28 11.35
N LYS A 207 22.60 -24.07 11.40
CA LYS A 207 24.04 -23.86 11.19
C LYS A 207 24.81 -23.68 12.50
N GLU A 208 24.10 -23.55 13.62
CA GLU A 208 24.65 -23.56 14.99
C GLU A 208 24.73 -24.99 15.51
#